data_AF-A0A843VXR9-F1
#
_entry.id   AF-A0A843VXR9-F1
#
_cell.length_a   1.000
_cell.length_b   1.000
_cell.length_c   1.000
_cell.angle_alpha   90.00
_cell.angle_beta   90.00
_cell.angle_gamma   90.00
#
_symmetry.space_group_name_H-M   'P 1'
#
loop_
_entity.id
_entity.type
_entity.pdbx_description
1 polymer ?
#
loop_
_entity_poly.entity_id
_entity_poly.type
_entity_poly.pdbx_seq_one_letter_code
_entity_poly.pdbx_strand_id
1 'polypeptide(L)'
;VHLHHLWGGALAIEGRLGELQRGGYLMDNNGMSPSSKDMAWALLQIILRVAWALYQKCILTYQWERTKKTDREMLAHMGAMHRSWRNKQKKRHFNGNSLDDVIASVPTGVDSSDWQTMCEMWTTVDERRVAYRNKQNRATQSMPYRRGRTSHYQLMNDFSHMHGRTPHRLEVFKMGRCQDLPDGSESWVDEESRRRYEAMTQMIAPSSDIDAESHTPATLEDAFISVMGKDRPGRVRCAGSGETLDTWYRSIGTSTSSARERIMQEQLKAQEEKLKAQEEEMTQMREKISRLENVATKVDEMSILLSQIQASQARTQHVPPVVQSGSDSETDEAADDYSDHVDHVS
;
A
#
# COMPACT_ATOMS: atom_id res chain seq x y z
N VAL A 1 30.31 -17.75 27.47
CA VAL A 1 29.09 -16.91 27.28
C VAL A 1 29.12 -16.12 25.97
N HIS A 2 30.22 -15.45 25.58
CA HIS A 2 30.28 -14.73 24.28
C HIS A 2 30.27 -15.60 23.02
N LEU A 3 30.75 -16.85 23.05
CA LEU A 3 30.68 -17.77 21.90
C LEU A 3 29.26 -18.33 21.66
N HIS A 4 28.43 -18.44 22.71
CA HIS A 4 27.06 -18.94 22.60
C HIS A 4 26.11 -17.91 21.99
N HIS A 5 26.38 -16.61 22.20
CA HIS A 5 25.67 -15.52 21.52
C HIS A 5 26.04 -15.37 20.04
N LEU A 6 27.26 -15.76 19.65
CA LEU A 6 27.71 -15.75 18.25
C LEU A 6 27.03 -16.85 17.42
N TRP A 7 26.81 -18.02 18.00
CA TRP A 7 26.11 -19.13 17.34
C TRP A 7 24.59 -18.90 17.29
N GLY A 8 23.99 -18.36 18.37
CA GLY A 8 22.57 -18.01 18.40
C GLY A 8 22.18 -16.89 17.43
N GLY A 9 23.09 -15.94 17.16
CA GLY A 9 22.87 -14.87 16.17
C GLY A 9 22.89 -15.37 14.72
N ALA A 10 23.75 -16.33 14.39
CA ALA A 10 23.81 -16.95 13.07
C ALA A 10 22.55 -17.80 12.79
N LEU A 11 22.12 -18.59 13.78
CA LEU A 11 20.89 -19.39 13.71
C LEU A 11 19.62 -18.52 13.60
N ALA A 12 19.59 -17.35 14.24
CA ALA A 12 18.48 -16.40 14.13
C ALA A 12 18.38 -15.74 12.74
N ILE A 13 19.51 -15.58 12.04
CA ILE A 13 19.56 -15.08 10.66
C ILE A 13 19.12 -16.17 9.69
N GLU A 14 19.55 -17.43 9.88
CA GLU A 14 19.06 -18.58 9.10
C GLU A 14 17.55 -18.82 9.31
N GLY A 15 17.07 -18.70 10.56
CA GLY A 15 15.65 -18.79 10.88
C GLY A 15 14.80 -17.71 10.20
N ARG A 16 15.27 -16.45 10.21
CA ARG A 16 14.62 -15.34 9.48
C ARG A 16 14.74 -15.49 7.97
N LEU A 17 15.79 -16.12 7.45
CA LEU A 17 15.90 -16.47 6.03
C LEU A 17 14.83 -17.50 5.63
N GLY A 18 14.60 -18.52 6.47
CA GLY A 18 13.53 -19.50 6.27
C GLY A 18 12.12 -18.90 6.37
N GLU A 19 11.93 -17.87 7.17
CA GLU A 19 10.66 -17.10 7.23
C GLU A 19 10.46 -16.19 6.02
N LEU A 20 11.51 -15.51 5.54
CA LEU A 20 11.47 -14.71 4.31
C LEU A 20 11.23 -15.58 3.06
N GLN A 21 11.68 -16.84 3.07
CA GLN A 21 11.41 -17.84 2.04
C GLN A 21 9.95 -18.33 2.07
N ARG A 22 9.37 -18.53 3.25
CA ARG A 22 7.94 -18.90 3.41
C ARG A 22 6.96 -17.76 3.15
N GLY A 23 7.38 -16.52 3.37
CA GLY A 23 6.54 -15.33 3.17
C GLY A 23 6.41 -14.85 1.73
N GLY A 24 7.06 -15.48 0.75
CA GLY A 24 6.95 -15.08 -0.67
C GLY A 24 7.46 -13.66 -1.01
N TYR A 25 8.09 -12.97 -0.06
CA TYR A 25 8.30 -11.52 -0.15
C TYR A 25 9.53 -11.09 -0.97
N LEU A 26 10.38 -12.01 -1.45
CA LEU A 26 11.63 -11.60 -2.10
C LEU A 26 11.81 -11.92 -3.58
N MET A 27 11.11 -12.87 -4.21
CA MET A 27 11.24 -13.07 -5.66
C MET A 27 10.02 -13.78 -6.25
N ASP A 28 8.96 -13.05 -6.56
CA ASP A 28 7.96 -13.53 -7.52
C ASP A 28 8.48 -13.24 -8.95
N ASN A 29 9.50 -13.99 -9.37
CA ASN A 29 10.14 -13.86 -10.68
C ASN A 29 9.69 -14.99 -11.61
N ASN A 30 8.43 -14.88 -12.06
CA ASN A 30 7.89 -15.67 -13.16
C ASN A 30 8.62 -15.31 -14.47
N GLY A 31 9.76 -15.97 -14.72
CA GLY A 31 10.56 -15.79 -15.93
C GLY A 31 12.07 -16.00 -15.79
N MET A 32 12.60 -16.25 -14.59
CA MET A 32 14.02 -16.62 -14.40
C MET A 32 14.24 -18.13 -14.54
N SER A 33 15.30 -18.52 -15.24
CA SER A 33 15.75 -19.91 -15.27
C SER A 33 16.17 -20.37 -13.86
N PRO A 34 16.08 -21.68 -13.54
CA PRO A 34 16.52 -22.21 -12.24
C PRO A 34 17.97 -21.83 -11.89
N SER A 35 18.88 -21.91 -12.86
CA SER A 35 20.28 -21.51 -12.71
C SER A 35 20.45 -20.02 -12.37
N SER A 36 19.65 -19.13 -12.98
CA SER A 36 19.65 -17.70 -12.63
C SER A 36 19.14 -17.44 -11.21
N LYS A 37 18.21 -18.26 -10.70
CA LYS A 37 17.69 -18.16 -9.32
C LYS A 37 18.75 -18.58 -8.31
N ASP A 38 19.47 -19.66 -8.57
CA ASP A 38 20.53 -20.16 -7.70
C ASP A 38 21.70 -19.16 -7.63
N MET A 39 22.10 -18.57 -8.76
CA MET A 39 23.08 -17.48 -8.79
C MET A 39 22.59 -16.24 -8.03
N ALA A 40 21.34 -15.84 -8.19
CA ALA A 40 20.77 -14.72 -7.43
C ALA A 40 20.80 -14.98 -5.92
N TRP A 41 20.58 -16.23 -5.51
CA TRP A 41 20.65 -16.65 -4.11
C TRP A 41 22.07 -16.65 -3.58
N ALA A 42 23.03 -17.17 -4.34
CA ALA A 42 24.45 -17.12 -4.00
C ALA A 42 24.94 -15.66 -3.84
N LEU A 43 24.53 -14.77 -4.74
CA LEU A 43 24.86 -13.34 -4.66
C LEU A 43 24.22 -12.67 -3.44
N LEU A 44 22.99 -13.06 -3.08
CA LEU A 44 22.36 -12.58 -1.86
C LEU A 44 23.16 -13.01 -0.62
N GLN A 45 23.64 -14.25 -0.58
CA GLN A 45 24.48 -14.75 0.51
C GLN A 45 25.80 -13.99 0.61
N ILE A 46 26.48 -13.73 -0.51
CA ILE A 46 27.71 -12.92 -0.54
C ILE A 46 27.44 -11.50 -0.03
N ILE A 47 26.36 -10.87 -0.50
CA ILE A 47 25.94 -9.54 -0.03
C ILE A 47 25.70 -9.54 1.47
N LEU A 48 25.02 -10.56 2.00
CA LEU A 48 24.71 -10.67 3.42
C LEU A 48 25.98 -10.89 4.27
N ARG A 49 26.93 -11.71 3.81
CA ARG A 49 28.22 -11.93 4.49
C ARG A 49 29.06 -10.65 4.56
N VAL A 50 29.20 -9.96 3.42
CA VAL A 50 29.92 -8.68 3.36
C VAL A 50 29.22 -7.62 4.19
N ALA A 51 27.89 -7.54 4.12
CA ALA A 51 27.09 -6.64 4.94
C ALA A 51 27.28 -6.92 6.43
N TRP A 52 27.26 -8.18 6.85
CA TRP A 52 27.47 -8.55 8.24
C TRP A 52 28.85 -8.13 8.76
N ALA A 53 29.91 -8.37 7.98
CA ALA A 53 31.28 -7.99 8.36
C ALA A 53 31.45 -6.47 8.50
N LEU A 54 30.83 -5.69 7.60
CA LEU A 54 30.82 -4.23 7.66
C LEU A 54 29.98 -3.72 8.85
N TYR A 55 28.83 -4.33 9.09
CA TYR A 55 27.92 -4.00 10.19
C TYR A 55 28.56 -4.23 11.56
N GLN A 56 29.26 -5.36 11.75
CA GLN A 56 30.04 -5.64 12.96
C GLN A 56 31.07 -4.54 13.23
N LYS A 57 31.80 -4.10 12.19
CA LYS A 57 32.76 -2.99 12.32
C LYS A 57 32.08 -1.66 12.66
N CYS A 58 30.94 -1.34 12.06
CA CYS A 58 30.20 -0.10 12.33
C CYS A 58 29.63 -0.04 13.75
N ILE A 59 29.06 -1.13 14.28
CA ILE A 59 28.56 -1.17 15.66
C ILE A 59 29.71 -0.98 16.66
N LEU A 60 30.81 -1.71 16.46
CA LEU A 60 31.97 -1.63 17.35
C LEU A 60 32.62 -0.24 17.36
N THR A 61 32.52 0.49 16.25
CA THR A 61 33.15 1.82 16.11
C THR A 61 32.25 2.95 16.63
N TYR A 62 30.93 2.84 16.51
CA TYR A 62 30.05 4.01 16.67
C TYR A 62 28.88 3.83 17.67
N GLN A 63 28.80 2.72 18.43
CA GLN A 63 27.76 2.48 19.46
C GLN A 63 26.32 2.82 18.99
N TRP A 64 25.96 2.42 17.78
CA TRP A 64 24.65 2.76 17.20
C TRP A 64 23.51 2.01 17.87
N GLU A 65 22.41 2.72 18.14
CA GLU A 65 21.17 2.10 18.60
C GLU A 65 20.51 1.30 17.47
N ARG A 66 20.18 0.05 17.77
CA ARG A 66 19.61 -0.87 16.79
C ARG A 66 18.10 -0.68 16.69
N THR A 67 17.65 -0.12 15.58
CA THR A 67 16.23 -0.01 15.23
C THR A 67 15.98 -0.64 13.86
N LYS A 68 14.73 -1.01 13.56
CA LYS A 68 14.36 -1.53 12.22
C LYS A 68 14.69 -0.55 11.09
N LYS A 69 14.63 0.76 11.37
CA LYS A 69 14.94 1.83 10.42
C LYS A 69 16.45 1.92 10.18
N THR A 70 17.24 1.95 11.24
CA THR A 70 18.71 2.04 11.13
C THR A 70 19.30 0.81 10.47
N ASP A 71 18.82 -0.40 10.80
CA ASP A 71 19.26 -1.64 10.12
C ASP A 71 18.97 -1.61 8.61
N ARG A 72 17.79 -1.11 8.20
CA ARG A 72 17.42 -0.98 6.79
C ARG A 72 18.33 0.00 6.05
N GLU A 73 18.59 1.17 6.64
CA GLU A 73 19.46 2.20 6.06
C GLU A 73 20.90 1.71 5.92
N MET A 74 21.42 0.98 6.92
CA MET A 74 22.74 0.36 6.87
C MET A 74 22.83 -0.67 5.74
N LEU A 75 21.85 -1.59 5.63
CA LEU A 75 21.82 -2.57 4.53
C LEU A 75 21.78 -1.89 3.16
N ALA A 76 20.99 -0.82 3.02
CA ALA A 76 20.93 -0.04 1.79
C ALA A 76 22.29 0.61 1.45
N HIS A 77 22.98 1.17 2.46
CA HIS A 77 24.31 1.77 2.31
C HIS A 77 25.37 0.74 1.92
N MET A 78 25.43 -0.39 2.64
CA MET A 78 26.36 -1.49 2.33
C MET A 78 26.11 -2.07 0.94
N GLY A 79 24.85 -2.23 0.54
CA GLY A 79 24.49 -2.62 -0.81
C GLY A 79 24.99 -1.63 -1.87
N ALA A 80 24.93 -0.31 -1.60
CA ALA A 80 25.47 0.71 -2.49
C ALA A 80 27.01 0.64 -2.59
N MET A 81 27.70 0.48 -1.45
CA MET A 81 29.15 0.27 -1.42
C MET A 81 29.57 -0.95 -2.22
N HIS A 82 28.88 -2.08 -2.02
CA HIS A 82 29.14 -3.32 -2.75
C HIS A 82 28.91 -3.15 -4.27
N ARG A 83 27.80 -2.53 -4.70
CA ARG A 83 27.56 -2.22 -6.12
C ARG A 83 28.68 -1.36 -6.72
N SER A 84 29.11 -0.32 -6.00
CA SER A 84 30.21 0.55 -6.43
C SER A 84 31.52 -0.21 -6.58
N TRP A 85 31.85 -1.05 -5.58
CA TRP A 85 33.02 -1.91 -5.61
C TRP A 85 32.98 -2.90 -6.78
N ARG A 86 31.88 -3.64 -6.97
CA ARG A 86 31.71 -4.57 -8.11
C ARG A 86 31.90 -3.87 -9.46
N ASN A 87 31.37 -2.67 -9.62
CA ASN A 87 31.55 -1.89 -10.85
C ASN A 87 33.02 -1.50 -11.09
N LYS A 88 33.77 -1.16 -10.02
CA LYS A 88 35.22 -0.92 -10.13
C LYS A 88 35.97 -2.19 -10.55
N GLN A 89 35.64 -3.34 -9.96
CA GLN A 89 36.28 -4.60 -10.31
C GLN A 89 35.98 -5.01 -11.75
N LYS A 90 34.70 -4.90 -12.17
CA LYS A 90 34.30 -5.17 -13.55
C LYS A 90 35.09 -4.33 -14.57
N LYS A 91 35.31 -3.04 -14.27
CA LYS A 91 36.09 -2.16 -15.14
C LYS A 91 37.58 -2.50 -15.18
N ARG A 92 38.15 -2.95 -14.07
CA ARG A 92 39.59 -3.25 -13.95
C ARG A 92 39.97 -4.60 -14.52
N HIS A 93 39.15 -5.61 -14.22
CA HIS A 93 39.50 -7.01 -14.48
C HIS A 93 38.68 -7.59 -15.63
N PHE A 94 37.37 -7.33 -15.71
CA PHE A 94 36.49 -8.07 -16.63
C PHE A 94 36.41 -7.48 -18.04
N ASN A 95 36.35 -6.15 -18.17
CA ASN A 95 36.15 -5.53 -19.47
C ASN A 95 37.37 -5.73 -20.39
N GLY A 96 37.19 -6.43 -21.51
CA GLY A 96 38.23 -6.64 -22.53
C GLY A 96 39.07 -7.91 -22.34
N ASN A 97 38.81 -8.70 -21.28
CA ASN A 97 39.53 -9.93 -20.98
C ASN A 97 38.63 -11.16 -21.15
N SER A 98 39.23 -12.34 -21.34
CA SER A 98 38.49 -13.61 -21.38
C SER A 98 38.00 -13.99 -19.98
N LEU A 99 36.92 -14.76 -19.87
CA LEU A 99 36.38 -15.15 -18.57
C LEU A 99 37.42 -15.90 -17.72
N ASP A 100 38.19 -16.78 -18.34
CA ASP A 100 39.20 -17.60 -17.66
C ASP A 100 40.34 -16.73 -17.09
N ASP A 101 40.83 -15.76 -17.85
CA ASP A 101 41.85 -14.81 -17.39
C ASP A 101 41.35 -13.97 -16.21
N VAL A 102 40.06 -13.59 -16.26
CA VAL A 102 39.44 -12.79 -15.19
C VAL A 102 39.32 -13.59 -13.91
N ILE A 103 38.83 -14.83 -14.00
CA ILE A 103 38.68 -15.74 -12.85
C ILE A 103 40.05 -16.00 -12.20
N ALA A 104 41.10 -16.16 -13.01
CA ALA A 104 42.47 -16.32 -12.50
C ALA A 104 43.00 -15.05 -11.79
N SER A 105 42.53 -13.86 -12.18
CA SER A 105 42.97 -12.58 -11.63
C SER A 105 42.25 -12.15 -10.34
N VAL A 106 42.24 -13.02 -9.31
CA VAL A 106 41.54 -12.76 -8.04
C VAL A 106 42.12 -11.51 -7.33
N PRO A 107 41.30 -10.48 -7.03
CA PRO A 107 41.77 -9.30 -6.32
C PRO A 107 42.19 -9.62 -4.88
N THR A 108 43.20 -8.91 -4.37
CA THR A 108 43.71 -9.11 -3.00
C THR A 108 42.60 -8.94 -1.96
N GLY A 109 42.46 -9.94 -1.08
CA GLY A 109 41.47 -9.94 0.01
C GLY A 109 40.05 -10.32 -0.41
N VAL A 110 39.87 -10.85 -1.63
CA VAL A 110 38.60 -11.43 -2.09
C VAL A 110 38.72 -12.95 -2.09
N ASP A 111 37.68 -13.63 -1.64
CA ASP A 111 37.60 -15.09 -1.73
C ASP A 111 37.48 -15.53 -3.21
N SER A 112 38.24 -16.55 -3.60
CA SER A 112 38.29 -17.01 -5.00
C SER A 112 36.95 -17.54 -5.51
N SER A 113 36.16 -18.20 -4.64
CA SER A 113 34.83 -18.71 -4.99
C SER A 113 33.83 -17.55 -5.19
N ASP A 114 33.86 -16.57 -4.29
CA ASP A 114 33.04 -15.36 -4.42
C ASP A 114 33.42 -14.55 -5.68
N TRP A 115 34.72 -14.49 -6.01
CA TRP A 115 35.21 -13.85 -7.23
C TRP A 115 34.74 -14.55 -8.50
N GLN A 116 34.88 -15.87 -8.57
CA GLN A 116 34.42 -16.68 -9.68
C GLN A 116 32.92 -16.48 -9.92
N THR A 117 32.11 -16.59 -8.86
CA THR A 117 30.65 -16.39 -8.91
C THR A 117 30.28 -15.02 -9.51
N MET A 118 30.99 -13.96 -9.12
CA MET A 118 30.77 -12.63 -9.68
C MET A 118 31.14 -12.53 -11.16
N CYS A 119 32.24 -13.16 -11.58
CA CYS A 119 32.70 -13.12 -12.96
C CYS A 119 31.72 -13.84 -13.88
N GLU A 120 31.28 -15.04 -13.47
CA GLU A 120 30.27 -15.83 -14.17
C GLU A 120 28.94 -15.05 -14.27
N MET A 121 28.49 -14.42 -13.18
CA MET A 121 27.30 -13.58 -13.18
C MET A 121 27.33 -12.52 -14.29
N TRP A 122 28.47 -11.84 -14.52
CA TRP A 122 28.59 -10.82 -15.58
C TRP A 122 28.45 -11.37 -17.00
N THR A 123 28.61 -12.69 -17.18
CA THR A 123 28.42 -13.39 -18.46
C THR A 123 27.03 -13.98 -18.65
N THR A 124 26.12 -13.84 -17.68
CA THR A 124 24.76 -14.33 -17.83
C THR A 124 23.99 -13.53 -18.87
N VAL A 125 23.08 -14.20 -19.59
CA VAL A 125 22.20 -13.55 -20.58
C VAL A 125 21.32 -12.49 -19.91
N ASP A 126 20.86 -12.77 -18.69
CA ASP A 126 20.01 -11.87 -17.90
C ASP A 126 20.70 -10.56 -17.56
N GLU A 127 21.92 -10.61 -17.03
CA GLU A 127 22.69 -9.41 -16.71
C GLU A 127 23.04 -8.59 -17.96
N ARG A 128 23.39 -9.25 -19.07
CA ARG A 128 23.61 -8.55 -20.35
C ARG A 128 22.35 -7.86 -20.84
N ARG A 129 21.19 -8.51 -20.76
CA ARG A 129 19.90 -7.96 -21.16
C ARG A 129 19.52 -6.75 -20.31
N VAL A 130 19.68 -6.85 -18.99
CA VAL A 130 19.44 -5.73 -18.06
C VAL A 130 20.41 -4.58 -18.34
N ALA A 131 21.69 -4.86 -18.55
CA ALA A 131 22.69 -3.85 -18.89
C ALA A 131 22.38 -3.14 -20.22
N TYR A 132 21.96 -3.88 -21.24
CA TYR A 132 21.54 -3.32 -22.53
C TYR A 132 20.34 -2.39 -22.37
N ARG A 133 19.28 -2.85 -21.67
CA ARG A 133 18.09 -2.03 -21.41
C ARG A 133 18.45 -0.77 -20.63
N ASN A 134 19.28 -0.89 -19.60
CA ASN A 134 19.73 0.25 -18.81
C ASN A 134 20.57 1.24 -19.63
N LYS A 135 21.36 0.75 -20.59
CA LYS A 135 22.10 1.60 -21.53
C LYS A 135 21.16 2.40 -22.43
N GLN A 136 20.15 1.75 -23.00
CA GLN A 136 19.11 2.40 -23.81
C GLN A 136 18.33 3.44 -23.00
N ASN A 137 17.83 3.05 -21.82
CA ASN A 137 17.10 3.94 -20.92
C ASN A 137 17.93 5.17 -20.50
N ARG A 138 19.24 5.01 -20.28
CA ARG A 138 20.14 6.13 -19.96
C ARG A 138 20.35 7.05 -21.16
N ALA A 139 20.42 6.49 -22.38
CA ALA A 139 20.58 7.29 -23.59
C ALA A 139 19.33 8.13 -23.91
N THR A 140 18.14 7.63 -23.55
CA THR A 140 16.86 8.32 -23.74
C THR A 140 16.40 9.08 -22.49
N GLN A 141 17.23 9.20 -21.45
CA GLN A 141 16.86 9.87 -20.22
C GLN A 141 16.76 11.38 -20.45
N SER A 142 15.59 11.95 -20.21
CA SER A 142 15.34 13.40 -20.24
C SER A 142 15.13 13.98 -18.85
N MET A 143 15.08 15.31 -18.79
CA MET A 143 14.89 16.14 -17.61
C MET A 143 15.87 15.83 -16.48
N PRO A 144 17.20 15.79 -16.75
CA PRO A 144 18.20 15.53 -15.73
C PRO A 144 18.22 16.66 -14.69
N TYR A 145 18.62 16.33 -13.47
CA TYR A 145 18.81 17.32 -12.42
C TYR A 145 20.13 18.09 -12.61
N ARG A 146 20.10 19.42 -12.51
CA ARG A 146 21.22 20.31 -12.87
C ARG A 146 22.09 20.76 -11.69
N ARG A 147 21.59 20.78 -10.45
CA ARG A 147 22.26 21.42 -9.30
C ARG A 147 23.40 20.60 -8.66
N GLY A 148 23.92 19.61 -9.36
CA GLY A 148 25.10 18.84 -8.93
C GLY A 148 24.92 18.15 -7.57
N ARG A 149 25.71 18.56 -6.56
CA ARG A 149 25.72 17.98 -5.21
C ARG A 149 24.62 18.50 -4.30
N THR A 150 23.93 19.57 -4.67
CA THR A 150 22.79 20.06 -3.91
C THR A 150 21.67 19.03 -4.00
N SER A 151 21.14 18.59 -2.86
CA SER A 151 20.03 17.64 -2.85
C SER A 151 18.68 18.36 -2.99
N HIS A 152 17.61 17.62 -3.33
CA HIS A 152 16.25 18.16 -3.30
C HIS A 152 15.89 18.66 -1.90
N TYR A 153 16.26 17.93 -0.85
CA TYR A 153 16.07 18.34 0.54
C TYR A 153 16.74 19.68 0.85
N GLN A 154 18.00 19.86 0.43
CA GLN A 154 18.69 21.15 0.61
C GLN A 154 17.98 22.28 -0.12
N LEU A 155 17.60 22.08 -1.40
CA LEU A 155 16.84 23.08 -2.14
C LEU A 155 15.56 23.48 -1.42
N MET A 156 14.82 22.51 -0.91
CA MET A 156 13.57 22.78 -0.21
C MET A 156 13.77 23.48 1.12
N ASN A 157 14.81 23.10 1.85
CA ASN A 157 15.17 23.72 3.12
C ASN A 157 15.56 25.19 2.88
N ASP A 158 16.42 25.46 1.91
CA ASP A 158 16.84 26.82 1.55
C ASP A 158 15.63 27.66 1.11
N PHE A 159 14.76 27.11 0.27
CA PHE A 159 13.52 27.76 -0.12
C PHE A 159 12.63 28.09 1.08
N SER A 160 12.46 27.14 2.00
CA SER A 160 11.60 27.32 3.18
C SER A 160 12.14 28.40 4.11
N HIS A 161 13.46 28.49 4.27
CA HIS A 161 14.09 29.56 5.05
C HIS A 161 13.91 30.93 4.39
N MET A 162 14.00 31.01 3.06
CA MET A 162 13.89 32.28 2.33
C MET A 162 12.44 32.78 2.20
N HIS A 163 11.47 31.88 2.02
CA HIS A 163 10.09 32.22 1.72
C HIS A 163 9.10 31.94 2.87
N GLY A 164 9.56 31.36 3.97
CA GLY A 164 8.72 31.04 5.13
C GLY A 164 7.67 29.96 4.87
N ARG A 165 7.77 29.20 3.76
CA ARG A 165 6.85 28.12 3.39
C ARG A 165 7.56 27.00 2.63
N THR A 166 7.01 25.80 2.66
CA THR A 166 7.48 24.67 1.84
C THR A 166 7.23 24.95 0.36
N PRO A 167 8.19 24.63 -0.54
CA PRO A 167 7.97 24.76 -1.98
C PRO A 167 7.02 23.69 -2.52
N HIS A 168 6.29 24.03 -3.58
CA HIS A 168 5.52 23.05 -4.36
C HIS A 168 6.43 22.23 -5.28
N ARG A 169 5.98 21.04 -5.73
CA ARG A 169 6.78 20.18 -6.63
C ARG A 169 7.12 20.85 -7.96
N LEU A 170 6.23 21.70 -8.46
CA LEU A 170 6.48 22.55 -9.63
C LEU A 170 7.72 23.45 -9.41
N GLU A 171 7.81 24.09 -8.25
CA GLU A 171 8.92 24.99 -7.89
C GLU A 171 10.21 24.20 -7.73
N VAL A 172 10.17 23.06 -7.04
CA VAL A 172 11.34 22.18 -6.90
C VAL A 172 11.79 21.63 -8.26
N PHE A 173 10.85 21.36 -9.16
CA PHE A 173 11.17 20.95 -10.53
C PHE A 173 11.93 22.05 -11.27
N LYS A 174 11.45 23.30 -11.24
CA LYS A 174 12.13 24.45 -11.83
C LYS A 174 13.50 24.68 -11.20
N MET A 175 13.58 24.79 -9.87
CA MET A 175 14.85 24.99 -9.14
C MET A 175 15.91 23.93 -9.45
N GLY A 176 15.47 22.69 -9.71
CA GLY A 176 16.37 21.60 -10.05
C GLY A 176 16.86 21.57 -11.49
N ARG A 177 16.24 22.32 -12.41
CA ARG A 177 16.39 22.14 -13.88
C ARG A 177 16.54 23.45 -14.67
N CYS A 178 16.22 24.58 -14.06
CA CYS A 178 16.34 25.90 -14.63
C CYS A 178 17.26 26.76 -13.75
N GLN A 179 17.98 27.67 -14.39
CA GLN A 179 18.68 28.77 -13.72
C GLN A 179 18.22 30.08 -14.34
N ASP A 180 17.78 30.99 -13.48
CA ASP A 180 17.49 32.36 -13.89
C ASP A 180 18.82 33.10 -14.07
N LEU A 181 19.00 33.70 -15.24
CA LEU A 181 20.20 34.43 -15.63
C LEU A 181 20.09 35.93 -15.28
N PRO A 182 21.20 36.67 -15.15
CA PRO A 182 21.18 38.08 -14.77
C PRO A 182 20.47 39.00 -15.76
N ASP A 183 20.37 38.58 -17.02
CA ASP A 183 19.64 39.28 -18.09
C ASP A 183 18.11 39.05 -18.03
N GLY A 184 17.64 38.27 -17.05
CA GLY A 184 16.24 37.88 -16.90
C GLY A 184 15.82 36.69 -17.77
N SER A 185 16.74 36.10 -18.54
CA SER A 185 16.45 34.90 -19.32
C SER A 185 16.57 33.62 -18.48
N GLU A 186 15.94 32.54 -18.95
CA GLU A 186 15.94 31.25 -18.27
C GLU A 186 16.84 30.23 -18.99
N SER A 187 17.81 29.66 -18.27
CA SER A 187 18.66 28.60 -18.78
C SER A 187 18.17 27.24 -18.30
N TRP A 188 17.44 26.54 -19.17
CA TRP A 188 16.93 25.19 -18.94
C TRP A 188 17.98 24.11 -19.25
N VAL A 189 17.93 23.01 -18.50
CA VAL A 189 18.85 21.87 -18.68
C VAL A 189 18.61 21.11 -19.98
N ASP A 190 17.36 20.99 -20.39
CA ASP A 190 16.94 20.45 -21.68
C ASP A 190 15.57 21.04 -22.07
N GLU A 191 15.27 20.90 -23.35
CA GLU A 191 14.04 21.42 -23.95
C GLU A 191 12.79 20.72 -23.41
N GLU A 192 12.88 19.42 -23.10
CA GLU A 192 11.76 18.68 -22.51
C GLU A 192 11.40 19.20 -21.11
N SER A 193 12.37 19.59 -20.28
CA SER A 193 12.10 20.19 -18.97
C SER A 193 11.34 21.50 -19.11
N ARG A 194 11.77 22.35 -20.03
CA ARG A 194 11.12 23.62 -20.34
C ARG A 194 9.68 23.40 -20.79
N ARG A 195 9.48 22.55 -21.80
CA ARG A 195 8.16 22.18 -22.33
C ARG A 195 7.21 21.66 -21.25
N ARG A 196 7.68 20.79 -20.35
CA ARG A 196 6.86 20.25 -19.26
C ARG A 196 6.51 21.34 -18.25
N TYR A 197 7.45 22.20 -17.90
CA TYR A 197 7.19 23.31 -16.98
C TYR A 197 6.18 24.30 -17.54
N GLU A 198 6.29 24.66 -18.82
CA GLU A 198 5.34 25.51 -19.51
C GLU A 198 3.94 24.89 -19.55
N ALA A 199 3.84 23.59 -19.88
CA ALA A 199 2.57 22.88 -19.87
C ALA A 199 1.92 22.90 -18.47
N MET A 200 2.70 22.68 -17.40
CA MET A 200 2.18 22.76 -16.03
C MET A 200 1.68 24.18 -15.72
N THR A 201 2.46 25.20 -16.10
CA THR A 201 2.13 26.61 -15.84
C THR A 201 0.88 27.05 -16.60
N GLN A 202 0.68 26.60 -17.84
CA GLN A 202 -0.52 26.88 -18.64
C GLN A 202 -1.79 26.31 -18.01
N MET A 203 -1.71 25.14 -17.37
CA MET A 203 -2.87 24.55 -16.68
C MET A 203 -3.24 25.29 -15.38
N ILE A 204 -2.28 26.03 -14.80
CA ILE A 204 -2.45 26.80 -13.57
C ILE A 204 -2.93 28.23 -13.89
N ALA A 205 -2.52 28.78 -15.04
CA ALA A 205 -2.91 30.11 -15.46
C ALA A 205 -4.45 30.20 -15.59
N PRO A 206 -5.09 31.26 -15.06
CA PRO A 206 -6.50 31.47 -15.29
C PRO A 206 -6.72 31.66 -16.80
N SER A 207 -7.37 30.70 -17.43
CA SER A 207 -7.74 30.76 -18.85
C SER A 207 -8.60 32.00 -19.08
N SER A 208 -8.11 32.96 -19.87
CA SER A 208 -8.82 34.20 -20.21
C SER A 208 -9.99 33.99 -21.17
N ASP A 209 -10.13 32.80 -21.75
CA ASP A 209 -11.17 32.45 -22.70
C ASP A 209 -11.59 31.01 -22.44
N ILE A 210 -12.90 30.76 -22.35
CA ILE A 210 -13.66 29.49 -22.30
C ILE A 210 -14.53 29.33 -21.03
N ASP A 211 -15.84 29.34 -21.31
CA ASP A 211 -17.06 29.04 -20.54
C ASP A 211 -16.97 28.57 -19.08
N ALA A 212 -17.71 29.31 -18.25
CA ALA A 212 -17.64 29.39 -16.79
C ALA A 212 -18.31 28.23 -16.01
N GLU A 213 -18.54 27.06 -16.60
CA GLU A 213 -19.41 26.05 -15.99
C GLU A 213 -18.72 24.75 -15.51
N SER A 214 -17.41 24.57 -15.74
CA SER A 214 -16.74 23.30 -15.40
C SER A 214 -15.31 23.36 -14.84
N HIS A 215 -14.70 24.52 -14.60
CA HIS A 215 -13.28 24.55 -14.22
C HIS A 215 -13.03 25.13 -12.83
N THR A 216 -12.88 24.23 -11.84
CA THR A 216 -12.02 24.54 -10.69
C THR A 216 -10.59 24.67 -11.20
N PRO A 217 -9.84 25.75 -10.88
CA PRO A 217 -8.45 25.87 -11.27
C PRO A 217 -7.70 24.63 -10.79
N ALA A 218 -6.97 23.97 -11.68
CA ALA A 218 -6.16 22.81 -11.30
C ALA A 218 -5.18 23.26 -10.22
N THR A 219 -5.17 22.60 -9.07
CA THR A 219 -4.18 22.87 -8.02
C THR A 219 -2.80 22.73 -8.66
N LEU A 220 -1.78 23.45 -8.17
CA LEU A 220 -0.37 23.29 -8.61
C LEU A 220 0.05 21.82 -8.70
N GLU A 221 -0.51 20.99 -7.82
CA GLU A 221 -0.25 19.57 -7.76
C GLU A 221 -0.98 18.73 -8.81
N ASP A 222 -2.23 19.09 -9.13
CA ASP A 222 -3.01 18.41 -10.17
C ASP A 222 -2.39 18.67 -11.55
N ALA A 223 -1.94 19.91 -11.80
CA ALA A 223 -1.19 20.27 -12.99
C ALA A 223 0.12 19.45 -13.09
N PHE A 224 0.86 19.31 -11.98
CA PHE A 224 2.08 18.51 -11.96
C PHE A 224 1.81 17.03 -12.26
N ILE A 225 0.79 16.43 -11.64
CA ILE A 225 0.44 15.01 -11.87
C ILE A 225 -0.08 14.79 -13.29
N SER A 226 -0.87 15.73 -13.81
CA SER A 226 -1.38 15.68 -15.18
C SER A 226 -0.23 15.63 -16.21
N VAL A 227 0.76 16.50 -16.05
CA VAL A 227 1.88 16.62 -17.00
C VAL A 227 2.95 15.54 -16.77
N MET A 228 3.29 15.20 -15.52
CA MET A 228 4.39 14.28 -15.19
C MET A 228 3.94 12.82 -15.06
N GLY A 229 2.63 12.60 -15.00
CA GLY A 229 1.99 11.33 -14.68
C GLY A 229 2.02 11.00 -13.18
N LYS A 230 1.30 9.94 -12.82
CA LYS A 230 1.26 9.42 -11.44
C LYS A 230 2.65 8.97 -10.98
N ASP A 231 2.96 9.26 -9.73
CA ASP A 231 4.18 8.79 -9.08
C ASP A 231 4.21 7.27 -8.94
N ARG A 232 5.43 6.72 -8.91
CA ARG A 232 5.64 5.29 -8.68
C ARG A 232 5.46 4.99 -7.18
N PRO A 233 4.92 3.82 -6.81
CA PRO A 233 4.87 3.40 -5.41
C PRO A 233 6.25 3.52 -4.74
N GLY A 234 6.32 4.17 -3.58
CA GLY A 234 7.55 4.32 -2.79
C GLY A 234 8.54 5.38 -3.30
N ARG A 235 8.21 6.19 -4.32
CA ARG A 235 9.06 7.30 -4.77
C ARG A 235 8.25 8.49 -5.25
N VAL A 236 8.39 9.62 -4.56
CA VAL A 236 7.82 10.91 -4.99
C VAL A 236 8.80 11.61 -5.92
N ARG A 237 8.32 12.12 -7.06
CA ARG A 237 9.14 12.98 -7.92
C ARG A 237 9.43 14.29 -7.19
N CYS A 238 10.65 14.82 -7.38
CA CYS A 238 11.12 16.07 -6.79
C CYS A 238 11.26 16.11 -5.26
N ALA A 239 10.97 15.04 -4.51
CA ALA A 239 11.13 15.03 -3.05
C ALA A 239 12.53 14.60 -2.57
N GLY A 240 13.35 13.99 -3.43
CA GLY A 240 14.62 13.40 -3.02
C GLY A 240 14.48 11.94 -2.55
N SER A 241 15.47 11.45 -1.80
CA SER A 241 15.54 10.04 -1.35
C SER A 241 15.06 9.93 0.08
N GLY A 242 14.06 9.08 0.35
CA GLY A 242 13.60 8.74 1.70
C GLY A 242 12.23 9.31 2.10
N GLU A 243 11.63 10.17 1.28
CA GLU A 243 10.31 10.72 1.54
C GLU A 243 9.24 9.94 0.78
N THR A 244 8.20 9.50 1.49
CA THR A 244 6.96 8.95 0.93
C THR A 244 5.97 10.08 0.64
N LEU A 245 5.05 9.87 -0.32
CA LEU A 245 3.95 10.82 -0.61
C LEU A 245 3.21 11.23 0.66
N ASP A 246 3.02 10.27 1.58
CA ASP A 246 2.40 10.48 2.89
C ASP A 246 3.19 11.44 3.79
N THR A 247 4.52 11.49 3.68
CA THR A 247 5.37 12.44 4.43
C THR A 247 5.36 13.82 3.76
N TRP A 248 5.39 13.85 2.42
CA TRP A 248 5.36 15.07 1.61
C TRP A 248 4.07 15.87 1.80
N TYR A 249 2.90 15.22 1.69
CA TYR A 249 1.61 15.88 1.86
C TYR A 249 1.20 16.11 3.32
N ARG A 250 1.78 15.37 4.28
CA ARG A 250 1.53 15.61 5.70
C ARG A 250 2.26 16.86 6.22
N SER A 251 3.37 17.26 5.59
CA SER A 251 4.11 18.48 5.94
C SER A 251 3.64 19.73 5.18
N ILE A 252 3.07 19.57 3.99
CA ILE A 252 2.35 20.67 3.32
C ILE A 252 1.02 20.78 4.03
N GLY A 253 0.94 21.69 5.01
CA GLY A 253 -0.30 22.08 5.69
C GLY A 253 -1.37 22.49 4.68
N THR A 254 -2.03 21.50 4.11
CA THR A 254 -3.07 21.69 3.12
C THR A 254 -4.33 21.98 3.93
N SER A 255 -4.75 23.23 3.89
CA SER A 255 -6.13 23.65 4.16
C SER A 255 -7.18 22.83 3.39
N THR A 256 -6.76 21.98 2.43
CA THR A 256 -7.58 20.98 1.74
C THR A 256 -7.73 19.67 2.51
N SER A 257 -6.73 19.22 3.29
CA SER A 257 -6.91 18.10 4.23
C SER A 257 -7.91 18.51 5.30
N SER A 258 -7.78 19.71 5.86
CA SER A 258 -8.77 20.19 6.84
C SER A 258 -10.16 20.38 6.23
N ALA A 259 -10.30 20.77 4.96
CA ALA A 259 -11.62 20.87 4.32
C ALA A 259 -12.24 19.49 4.05
N ARG A 260 -11.50 18.54 3.44
CA ARG A 260 -12.00 17.18 3.21
C ARG A 260 -12.24 16.41 4.50
N GLU A 261 -11.40 16.61 5.50
CA GLU A 261 -11.52 15.96 6.81
C GLU A 261 -12.63 16.60 7.64
N ARG A 262 -12.87 17.91 7.54
CA ARG A 262 -14.09 18.54 8.07
C ARG A 262 -15.35 18.02 7.37
N ILE A 263 -15.36 17.96 6.03
CA ILE A 263 -16.50 17.42 5.27
C ILE A 263 -16.73 15.94 5.63
N MET A 264 -15.68 15.14 5.76
CA MET A 264 -15.77 13.73 6.16
C MET A 264 -16.23 13.58 7.61
N GLN A 265 -15.76 14.43 8.54
CA GLN A 265 -16.21 14.45 9.93
C GLN A 265 -17.66 14.92 10.05
N GLU A 266 -18.09 15.91 9.27
CA GLU A 266 -19.48 16.35 9.19
C GLU A 266 -20.39 15.25 8.60
N GLN A 267 -19.93 14.56 7.56
CA GLN A 267 -20.65 13.41 7.00
C GLN A 267 -20.75 12.25 8.00
N LEU A 268 -19.68 11.95 8.74
CA LEU A 268 -19.70 10.94 9.80
C LEU A 268 -20.64 11.31 10.94
N LYS A 269 -20.60 12.56 11.43
CA LYS A 269 -21.53 13.05 12.44
C LYS A 269 -22.98 13.00 11.97
N ALA A 270 -23.25 13.41 10.73
CA ALA A 270 -24.59 13.34 10.16
C ALA A 270 -25.08 11.89 10.00
N GLN A 271 -24.19 10.94 9.74
CA GLN A 271 -24.54 9.51 9.74
C GLN A 271 -24.76 8.96 11.16
N GLU A 272 -23.96 9.36 12.14
CA GLU A 272 -24.15 9.00 13.54
C GLU A 272 -25.48 9.51 14.10
N GLU A 273 -25.86 10.75 13.77
CA GLU A 273 -27.15 11.32 14.16
C GLU A 273 -28.33 10.56 13.53
N LYS A 274 -28.21 10.17 12.25
CA LYS A 274 -29.22 9.33 11.59
C LYS A 274 -29.32 7.93 12.21
N LEU A 275 -28.18 7.33 12.57
CA LEU A 275 -28.14 6.04 13.26
C LEU A 275 -28.82 6.13 14.63
N LYS A 276 -28.54 7.19 15.41
CA LYS A 276 -29.22 7.43 16.69
C LYS A 276 -30.72 7.63 16.52
N ALA A 277 -31.15 8.40 15.53
CA ALA A 277 -32.57 8.57 15.24
C ALA A 277 -33.25 7.25 14.85
N GLN A 278 -32.58 6.41 14.06
CA GLN A 278 -33.07 5.06 13.74
C GLN A 278 -33.10 4.13 14.96
N GLU A 279 -32.13 4.22 15.87
CA GLU A 279 -32.14 3.47 17.13
C GLU A 279 -33.30 3.90 18.03
N GLU A 280 -33.59 5.21 18.12
CA GLU A 280 -34.75 5.75 18.82
C GLU A 280 -36.08 5.29 18.19
N GLU A 281 -36.18 5.26 16.85
CA GLU A 281 -37.36 4.71 16.17
C GLU A 281 -37.51 3.21 16.39
N MET A 282 -36.41 2.45 16.34
CA MET A 282 -36.40 1.00 16.62
C MET A 282 -36.80 0.69 18.06
N THR A 283 -36.37 1.49 19.03
CA THR A 283 -36.77 1.32 20.44
C THR A 283 -38.25 1.64 20.63
N GLN A 284 -38.75 2.73 20.05
CA GLN A 284 -40.19 3.04 20.07
C GLN A 284 -41.02 1.97 19.35
N MET A 285 -40.51 1.39 18.26
CA MET A 285 -41.18 0.30 17.56
C MET A 285 -41.20 -0.98 18.41
N ARG A 286 -40.09 -1.32 19.08
CA ARG A 286 -40.05 -2.45 20.04
C ARG A 286 -41.04 -2.25 21.18
N GLU A 287 -41.17 -1.05 21.73
CA GLU A 287 -42.17 -0.76 22.76
C GLU A 287 -43.60 -0.92 22.23
N LYS A 288 -43.88 -0.43 21.01
CA LYS A 288 -45.20 -0.62 20.38
C LYS A 288 -45.50 -2.10 20.14
N ILE A 289 -44.53 -2.87 19.67
CA ILE A 289 -44.67 -4.33 19.48
C ILE A 289 -44.98 -4.99 20.82
N SER A 290 -44.24 -4.67 21.90
CA SER A 290 -44.52 -5.22 23.23
C SER A 290 -45.91 -4.83 23.74
N ARG A 291 -46.40 -3.61 23.46
CA ARG A 291 -47.78 -3.23 23.80
C ARG A 291 -48.80 -4.02 23.00
N LEU A 292 -48.56 -4.26 21.72
CA LEU A 292 -49.45 -5.08 20.88
C LEU A 292 -49.46 -6.54 21.32
N GLU A 293 -48.31 -7.11 21.68
CA GLU A 293 -48.21 -8.46 22.27
C GLU A 293 -49.04 -8.56 23.56
N ASN A 294 -48.94 -7.56 24.44
CA ASN A 294 -49.75 -7.52 25.67
C ASN A 294 -51.25 -7.34 25.43
N VAL A 295 -51.65 -6.72 24.32
CA VAL A 295 -53.07 -6.63 23.94
C VAL A 295 -53.53 -7.96 23.33
N ALA A 296 -52.70 -8.61 22.52
CA ALA A 296 -52.98 -9.91 21.95
C ALA A 296 -53.18 -10.98 23.03
N THR A 297 -52.32 -11.02 24.05
CA THR A 297 -52.50 -11.95 25.19
C THR A 297 -53.79 -11.70 25.95
N LYS A 298 -54.19 -10.43 26.16
CA LYS A 298 -55.48 -10.09 26.78
C LYS A 298 -56.68 -10.47 25.92
N VAL A 299 -56.55 -10.35 24.60
CA VAL A 299 -57.61 -10.78 23.67
C VAL A 299 -57.73 -12.31 23.68
N ASP A 300 -56.62 -13.05 23.75
CA ASP A 300 -56.63 -14.51 23.92
C ASP A 300 -57.24 -14.92 25.26
N GLU A 301 -56.89 -14.24 26.36
CA GLU A 301 -57.52 -14.46 27.67
C GLU A 301 -59.03 -14.19 27.61
N MET A 302 -59.46 -13.08 26.99
CA MET A 302 -60.88 -12.79 26.79
C MET A 302 -61.58 -13.81 25.89
N SER A 303 -60.90 -14.34 24.87
CA SER A 303 -61.41 -15.40 24.01
C SER A 303 -61.65 -16.69 24.79
N ILE A 304 -60.69 -17.08 25.63
CA ILE A 304 -60.83 -18.23 26.54
C ILE A 304 -62.02 -18.03 27.48
N LEU A 305 -62.15 -16.84 28.08
CA LEU A 305 -63.23 -16.50 29.00
C LEU A 305 -64.61 -16.49 28.31
N LEU A 306 -64.69 -15.96 27.08
CA LEU A 306 -65.90 -16.02 26.26
C LEU A 306 -66.29 -17.46 25.89
N SER A 307 -65.31 -18.32 25.57
CA SER A 307 -65.58 -19.74 25.30
C SER A 307 -66.13 -20.46 26.55
N GLN A 308 -65.64 -20.12 27.74
CA GLN A 308 -66.12 -20.67 29.01
C GLN A 308 -67.54 -20.17 29.35
N ILE A 309 -67.83 -18.91 29.06
CA ILE A 309 -69.19 -18.34 29.21
C ILE A 309 -70.15 -18.99 28.21
N GLN A 310 -69.76 -19.17 26.95
CA GLN A 310 -70.58 -19.86 25.95
C GLN A 310 -70.78 -21.34 26.29
N ALA A 311 -69.75 -22.03 26.78
CA ALA A 311 -69.84 -23.43 27.23
C ALA A 311 -70.72 -23.60 28.48
N SER A 312 -70.75 -22.62 29.38
CA SER A 312 -71.64 -22.61 30.56
C SER A 312 -73.08 -22.22 30.22
N GLN A 313 -73.29 -21.35 29.22
CA GLN A 313 -74.62 -21.05 28.66
C GLN A 313 -75.19 -22.22 27.83
N ALA A 314 -74.35 -22.98 27.13
CA ALA A 314 -74.75 -24.23 26.48
C ALA A 314 -75.11 -25.33 27.50
N ARG A 315 -74.59 -25.26 28.74
CA ARG A 315 -74.90 -26.21 29.83
C ARG A 315 -76.22 -25.92 30.55
N THR A 316 -76.76 -24.71 30.43
CA THR A 316 -78.08 -24.33 30.99
C THR A 316 -79.24 -24.50 30.00
N GLN A 317 -78.96 -24.91 28.75
CA GLN A 317 -79.97 -25.34 27.79
C GLN A 317 -79.75 -26.80 27.36
N HIS A 318 -80.00 -27.75 28.28
CA HIS A 318 -80.20 -29.14 27.88
C HIS A 318 -81.28 -29.83 28.73
N VAL A 319 -82.49 -29.94 28.16
CA VAL A 319 -83.50 -30.98 28.46
C VAL A 319 -83.64 -31.79 27.15
N PRO A 320 -83.72 -33.13 27.21
CA PRO A 320 -83.02 -34.01 26.28
C PRO A 320 -83.81 -34.31 25.00
N PRO A 321 -83.15 -34.77 23.91
CA PRO A 321 -83.87 -35.34 22.80
C PRO A 321 -84.26 -36.78 23.10
N VAL A 322 -85.52 -37.06 22.79
CA VAL A 322 -86.08 -38.40 22.68
C VAL A 322 -85.45 -39.12 21.50
N VAL A 323 -85.14 -40.39 21.75
CA VAL A 323 -84.74 -41.46 20.86
C VAL A 323 -85.43 -41.40 19.49
N GLN A 324 -84.65 -41.38 18.40
CA GLN A 324 -85.00 -42.10 17.19
C GLN A 324 -83.78 -42.85 16.62
N SER A 325 -84.07 -44.11 16.31
CA SER A 325 -83.26 -45.18 15.76
C SER A 325 -82.93 -45.01 14.26
N GLY A 326 -81.84 -45.65 13.82
CA GLY A 326 -81.55 -45.99 12.42
C GLY A 326 -80.12 -45.57 12.04
N SER A 327 -79.14 -46.47 12.13
CA SER A 327 -78.78 -47.54 11.16
C SER A 327 -77.65 -47.09 10.23
N ASP A 328 -76.48 -47.68 10.48
CA ASP A 328 -75.52 -48.27 9.54
C ASP A 328 -75.01 -47.46 8.33
N SER A 329 -73.68 -47.23 8.32
CA SER A 329 -72.68 -47.87 7.42
C SER A 329 -71.47 -46.94 7.31
N GLU A 330 -70.30 -47.24 7.89
CA GLU A 330 -69.21 -48.11 7.37
C GLU A 330 -68.30 -47.44 6.33
N THR A 331 -67.00 -47.80 6.37
CA THR A 331 -65.81 -47.43 5.57
C THR A 331 -65.03 -46.19 6.06
N ASP A 332 -63.86 -46.37 6.70
CA ASP A 332 -62.50 -46.60 6.12
C ASP A 332 -61.96 -45.30 5.48
N GLU A 333 -60.73 -44.81 5.64
CA GLU A 333 -59.42 -45.38 5.93
C GLU A 333 -58.43 -44.19 6.16
N ALA A 334 -57.29 -44.46 6.81
CA ALA A 334 -55.91 -43.95 6.61
C ALA A 334 -55.64 -42.64 5.78
N ALA A 335 -54.59 -41.83 5.97
CA ALA A 335 -53.37 -41.80 6.77
C ALA A 335 -52.65 -40.46 6.46
N ASP A 336 -51.80 -40.06 7.40
CA ASP A 336 -50.49 -39.38 7.30
C ASP A 336 -49.99 -38.77 5.97
N ASP A 337 -49.38 -37.57 6.05
CA ASP A 337 -47.95 -37.26 5.68
C ASP A 337 -47.77 -35.72 5.75
N TYR A 338 -47.07 -35.12 6.73
CA TYR A 338 -45.63 -34.90 6.89
C TYR A 338 -44.89 -34.17 5.75
N SER A 339 -44.00 -33.25 6.19
CA SER A 339 -42.94 -32.51 5.47
C SER A 339 -43.35 -31.31 4.60
N ASP A 340 -43.11 -30.07 5.04
CA ASP A 340 -41.82 -29.34 5.14
C ASP A 340 -41.31 -28.90 3.76
N HIS A 341 -41.27 -27.58 3.51
CA HIS A 341 -40.16 -26.95 2.79
C HIS A 341 -40.09 -25.44 3.09
N VAL A 342 -38.98 -25.13 3.74
CA VAL A 342 -38.27 -23.86 3.81
C VAL A 342 -38.10 -23.25 2.42
N ASP A 343 -38.31 -21.95 2.28
CA ASP A 343 -37.61 -21.16 1.27
C ASP A 343 -37.10 -19.84 1.88
N HIS A 344 -35.78 -19.72 1.80
CA HIS A 344 -34.99 -18.51 1.98
C HIS A 344 -34.98 -17.72 0.66
N VAL A 345 -34.35 -16.53 0.71
CA VAL A 345 -33.88 -15.68 -0.42
C VAL A 345 -34.94 -14.65 -0.88
N SER A 346 -34.68 -13.34 -0.95
CA SER A 346 -33.44 -12.56 -1.12
C SER A 346 -33.41 -11.30 -0.27
#